data_AF-A0A914HJU5-F1
#
_entry.id   AF-A0A914HJU5-F1
#
_cell.length_a   1.000
_cell.length_b   1.000
_cell.length_c   1.000
_cell.angle_alpha   90.00
_cell.angle_beta   90.00
_cell.angle_gamma   90.00
#
_symmetry.space_group_name_H-M   'P 1'
#
loop_
_entity.id
_entity.type
_entity.pdbx_description
1 polymer ?
#
loop_
_entity_poly.entity_id
_entity_poly.type
_entity_poly.pdbx_seq_one_letter_code
_entity_poly.pdbx_strand_id
1 'polypeptide(L)'
;MEQQLKDMKYEMKNARLELENKALHAALEQQKLLNAHKDMELELKQLKERLNGLEQKQMADSEQQKTDQKARSATIDQGMNQLKGQIAKMEEYQKAQQQNIDALTEGQKGNGLTTHNRWDSAACHGDLTISGPERLIVQYTGTQNGLRAVFAVEPIPKKDFGIFYFEMTISGEVLGKDE
;
A
#
# COMPACT_ATOMS: atom_id res chain seq x y z
N MET A 1 75.07 28.22 84.01
CA MET A 1 74.48 29.27 83.15
C MET A 1 74.87 29.09 81.69
N GLU A 2 76.15 28.89 81.34
CA GLU A 2 76.58 28.76 79.93
C GLU A 2 76.05 27.51 79.21
N GLN A 3 76.01 26.35 79.89
CA GLN A 3 75.48 25.10 79.32
C GLN A 3 73.97 25.21 79.00
N GLN A 4 73.19 25.74 79.94
CA GLN A 4 71.75 25.99 79.75
C GLN A 4 71.47 26.91 78.56
N LEU A 5 72.34 27.89 78.32
CA LEU A 5 72.23 28.78 77.16
C LEU A 5 72.53 28.07 75.83
N LYS A 6 73.47 27.12 75.81
CA LYS A 6 73.78 26.29 74.63
C LYS A 6 72.64 25.34 74.30
N ASP A 7 72.07 24.68 75.31
CA ASP A 7 70.95 23.75 75.15
C ASP A 7 69.69 24.48 74.67
N MET A 8 69.38 25.65 75.26
CA MET A 8 68.26 26.49 74.82
C MET A 8 68.42 26.96 73.37
N LYS A 9 69.63 27.36 72.95
CA LYS A 9 69.91 27.73 71.55
C LYS A 9 69.73 26.55 70.59
N TYR A 10 70.10 25.35 71.02
CA TYR A 10 69.93 24.14 70.22
C TYR A 10 68.44 23.81 70.04
N GLU A 11 67.66 23.82 71.13
CA GLU A 11 66.21 23.60 71.11
C GLU A 11 65.48 24.64 70.25
N MET A 12 65.83 25.93 70.38
CA MET A 12 65.28 26.98 69.53
C MET A 12 65.57 26.77 68.04
N LYS A 13 66.79 26.33 67.71
CA LYS A 13 67.17 26.02 66.33
C LYS A 13 66.38 24.81 65.80
N ASN A 14 66.18 23.80 66.62
CA ASN A 14 65.43 22.61 66.26
C ASN A 14 63.93 22.91 66.03
N ALA A 15 63.30 23.64 66.96
CA ALA A 15 61.92 24.10 66.82
C ALA A 15 61.70 24.98 65.57
N ARG A 16 62.67 25.86 65.26
CA ARG A 16 62.63 26.67 64.05
C ARG A 16 62.68 25.81 62.77
N LEU A 17 63.56 24.81 62.72
CA LEU A 17 63.64 23.89 61.58
C LEU A 17 62.36 23.06 61.44
N GLU A 18 61.76 22.62 62.54
CA GLU A 18 60.49 21.88 62.51
C GLU A 18 59.34 22.74 61.95
N LEU A 19 59.26 24.01 62.34
CA LEU A 19 58.30 24.96 61.79
C LEU A 19 58.53 25.23 60.30
N GLU A 20 59.79 25.39 59.87
CA GLU A 20 60.16 25.62 58.48
C GLU A 20 59.80 24.40 57.60
N ASN A 21 60.04 23.18 58.09
CA ASN A 21 59.65 21.95 57.40
C ASN A 21 58.12 21.81 57.28
N LYS A 22 57.36 22.14 58.33
CA LYS A 22 55.88 22.15 58.28
C LYS A 22 55.37 23.18 57.26
N ALA A 23 55.99 24.36 57.21
CA ALA A 23 55.64 25.40 56.25
C ALA A 23 55.95 24.97 54.80
N LEU A 24 57.12 24.36 54.56
CA LEU A 24 57.48 23.81 53.26
C LEU A 24 56.52 22.73 52.79
N HIS A 25 56.13 21.81 53.68
CA HIS A 25 55.14 20.79 53.36
C HIS A 25 53.77 21.39 53.02
N ALA A 26 53.30 22.37 53.80
CA ALA A 26 52.04 23.06 53.51
C ALA A 26 52.08 23.81 52.17
N ALA A 27 53.20 24.48 51.85
CA ALA A 27 53.38 25.17 50.58
C ALA A 27 53.39 24.20 49.38
N LEU A 28 54.03 23.04 49.53
CA LEU A 28 54.05 22.01 48.49
C LEU A 28 52.65 21.45 48.21
N GLU A 29 51.85 21.18 49.25
CA GLU A 29 50.47 20.72 49.09
C GLU A 29 49.57 21.78 48.45
N GLN A 30 49.73 23.06 48.82
CA GLN A 30 49.02 24.16 48.15
C GLN A 30 49.40 24.30 46.68
N GLN A 31 50.68 24.13 46.33
CA GLN A 31 51.14 24.15 44.94
C GLN A 31 50.51 23.01 44.12
N LYS A 32 50.42 21.80 44.69
CA LYS A 32 49.75 20.66 44.03
C LYS A 32 48.27 20.96 43.77
N LEU A 33 47.58 21.52 44.76
CA LEU A 33 46.18 21.94 44.62
C LEU A 33 46.01 23.01 43.54
N LEU A 34 46.90 24.01 43.52
CA LEU A 34 46.86 25.08 42.53
C LEU A 34 47.06 24.54 41.10
N ASN A 35 47.97 23.59 40.92
CA ASN A 35 48.20 22.97 39.61
C ASN A 35 46.96 22.16 39.17
N ALA A 36 46.39 21.35 40.06
CA ALA A 36 45.17 20.60 39.78
C ALA A 36 43.98 21.51 39.43
N HIS A 37 43.85 22.67 40.10
CA HIS A 37 42.81 23.65 39.78
C HIS A 37 42.96 24.21 38.36
N LYS A 38 44.19 24.55 37.95
CA LYS A 38 44.46 25.06 36.60
C LYS A 38 44.15 24.02 35.52
N ASP A 39 44.48 22.76 35.78
CA ASP A 39 44.18 21.66 34.87
C ASP A 39 42.66 21.49 34.70
N MET A 40 41.91 21.50 35.80
CA MET A 40 40.44 21.45 35.76
C MET A 40 39.81 22.65 35.04
N GLU A 41 40.36 23.86 35.23
CA GLU A 41 39.87 25.06 34.54
C GLU A 41 40.07 24.96 33.02
N LEU A 42 41.18 24.36 32.59
CA LEU A 42 41.44 24.10 31.17
C LEU A 42 40.46 23.07 30.59
N GLU A 43 40.18 21.97 31.31
CA GLU A 43 39.19 20.97 30.89
C GLU A 43 37.78 21.58 30.79
N LEU A 44 37.39 22.43 31.73
CA LEU A 44 36.10 23.10 31.72
C LEU A 44 35.96 24.01 30.49
N LYS A 45 37.02 24.74 30.13
CA LYS A 45 37.04 25.57 28.92
C LYS A 45 36.89 24.73 27.65
N GLN A 46 37.60 23.61 27.56
CA GLN A 46 37.48 22.69 26.42
C GLN A 46 36.07 22.07 26.33
N LEU A 47 35.48 21.69 27.46
CA LEU A 47 34.11 21.17 27.50
C LEU A 47 33.09 22.20 27.03
N LYS A 48 33.27 23.47 27.40
CA LYS A 48 32.40 24.56 26.95
C LYS A 48 32.47 24.76 25.44
N GLU A 49 33.66 24.70 24.84
CA GLU A 49 33.84 24.78 23.39
C GLU A 49 33.19 23.59 22.68
N ARG A 50 33.33 22.38 23.24
CA ARG A 50 32.67 21.18 22.71
C ARG A 50 31.15 21.28 22.78
N LEU A 51 30.61 21.82 23.87
CA LEU A 51 29.18 22.01 24.05
C LEU A 51 28.60 22.97 23.00
N ASN A 52 29.24 24.13 22.82
CA ASN A 52 28.85 25.09 21.78
C ASN A 52 28.89 24.45 20.37
N GLY A 53 29.91 23.64 20.10
CA GLY A 53 30.03 22.92 18.82
C GLY A 53 28.92 21.88 18.60
N LEU A 54 28.46 21.22 19.67
CA LEU A 54 27.33 20.29 19.60
C LEU A 54 26.00 21.00 19.38
N GLU A 55 25.77 22.13 20.07
CA GLU A 55 24.56 22.94 19.88
C GLU A 55 24.44 23.45 18.44
N GLN A 56 25.53 23.94 17.86
CA GLN A 56 25.56 24.38 16.46
C GLN A 56 25.26 23.24 15.47
N LYS A 57 25.85 22.06 15.68
CA LYS A 57 25.57 20.88 14.85
C LYS A 57 24.11 20.46 14.96
N GLN A 58 23.54 20.48 16.16
CA GLN A 58 22.14 20.14 16.38
C GLN A 58 21.19 21.12 15.67
N MET A 59 21.50 22.42 15.67
CA MET A 59 20.73 23.41 14.92
C MET A 59 20.79 23.15 13.41
N ALA A 60 22.00 22.92 12.87
CA ALA A 60 22.18 22.63 11.44
C ALA A 60 21.44 21.35 11.02
N ASP A 61 21.55 20.29 11.81
CA ASP A 61 20.85 19.02 11.55
C ASP A 61 19.33 19.21 11.58
N SER A 62 18.81 19.99 12.54
CA SER A 62 17.39 20.30 12.63
C SER A 62 16.88 21.13 11.44
N GLU A 63 17.67 22.10 10.97
CA GLU A 63 17.32 22.90 9.79
C GLU A 63 17.32 22.04 8.52
N GLN A 64 18.34 21.21 8.34
CA GLN A 64 18.44 20.29 7.21
C GLN A 64 17.29 19.27 7.20
N GLN A 65 16.92 18.73 8.36
CA GLN A 65 15.79 17.81 8.45
C GLN A 65 14.48 18.48 8.02
N LYS A 66 14.28 19.76 8.37
CA LYS A 66 13.09 20.52 8.00
C LYS A 66 13.03 20.80 6.50
N THR A 67 14.16 21.12 5.86
CA THR A 67 14.22 21.32 4.41
C THR A 67 13.98 20.02 3.66
N ASP A 68 14.58 18.91 4.10
CA ASP A 68 14.37 17.59 3.52
C ASP A 68 12.92 17.12 3.66
N GLN A 69 12.30 17.34 4.82
CA GLN A 69 10.90 17.01 5.04
C GLN A 69 9.98 17.81 4.11
N LYS A 70 10.26 19.11 3.93
CA LYS A 70 9.50 19.96 3.00
C LYS A 70 9.65 19.49 1.55
N ALA A 71 10.87 19.14 1.13
CA ALA A 71 11.13 18.61 -0.20
C ALA A 71 10.37 17.30 -0.45
N ARG A 72 10.40 16.37 0.51
CA ARG A 72 9.65 15.10 0.43
C ARG A 72 8.15 15.32 0.34
N SER A 73 7.59 16.25 1.11
CA SER A 73 6.16 16.59 1.04
C SER A 73 5.79 17.11 -0.36
N ALA A 74 6.59 18.02 -0.92
CA ALA A 74 6.33 18.56 -2.25
C ALA A 74 6.39 17.46 -3.34
N THR A 75 7.32 16.51 -3.23
CA THR A 75 7.38 15.36 -4.15
C THR A 75 6.14 14.46 -4.04
N ILE A 76 5.65 14.21 -2.82
CA ILE A 76 4.43 13.43 -2.60
C ILE A 76 3.21 14.14 -3.22
N ASP A 77 3.07 15.44 -2.98
CA ASP A 77 1.97 16.24 -3.53
C ASP A 77 1.97 16.24 -5.06
N GLN A 78 3.16 16.36 -5.67
CA GLN A 78 3.32 16.27 -7.12
C GLN A 78 2.90 14.89 -7.64
N GLY A 79 3.36 13.81 -6.99
CA GLY A 79 2.99 12.44 -7.37
C GLY A 79 1.49 12.18 -7.24
N MET A 80 0.85 12.66 -6.17
CA MET A 80 -0.60 12.55 -5.97
C MET A 80 -1.39 13.26 -7.07
N ASN A 81 -0.98 14.47 -7.45
CA ASN A 81 -1.64 15.22 -8.52
C ASN A 81 -1.49 14.52 -9.88
N GLN A 82 -0.33 13.92 -10.17
CA GLN A 82 -0.13 13.13 -11.38
C GLN A 82 -1.03 11.89 -11.41
N LEU A 83 -1.09 11.13 -10.32
CA LEU A 83 -1.95 9.95 -10.21
C LEU A 83 -3.43 10.31 -10.37
N LYS A 84 -3.88 11.39 -9.72
CA LYS A 84 -5.26 11.90 -9.86
C LYS A 84 -5.60 12.23 -11.31
N GLY A 85 -4.67 12.85 -12.04
CA GLY A 85 -4.83 13.12 -13.47
C GLY A 85 -4.93 11.85 -14.33
N GLN A 86 -4.17 10.80 -14.00
CA GLN A 86 -4.26 9.51 -14.71
C GLN A 86 -5.58 8.79 -14.42
N ILE A 87 -6.06 8.81 -13.17
CA ILE A 87 -7.34 8.22 -12.78
C ILE A 87 -8.49 8.88 -13.55
N ALA A 88 -8.52 10.21 -13.63
CA ALA A 88 -9.55 10.92 -14.39
C ALA A 88 -9.59 10.50 -15.88
N LYS A 89 -8.42 10.34 -16.51
CA LYS A 89 -8.35 9.85 -17.90
C LYS A 89 -8.86 8.41 -18.05
N MET A 90 -8.55 7.54 -17.09
CA MET A 90 -9.06 6.16 -17.10
C MET A 90 -10.58 6.11 -16.90
N GLU A 91 -11.15 6.96 -16.03
CA GLU A 91 -12.59 7.06 -15.84
C GLU A 91 -13.31 7.56 -17.10
N GLU A 92 -12.76 8.56 -17.79
CA GLU A 92 -13.29 9.04 -19.07
C GLU A 92 -13.27 7.94 -20.14
N TYR A 93 -12.15 7.22 -20.24
CA TYR A 93 -12.02 6.10 -21.15
C TYR A 93 -13.04 4.98 -20.88
N GLN A 94 -13.24 4.64 -19.60
CA GLN A 94 -14.21 3.62 -19.20
C GLN A 94 -15.65 4.05 -19.52
N LYS A 95 -16.01 5.32 -19.31
CA LYS A 95 -17.31 5.88 -19.70
C LYS A 95 -17.53 5.81 -21.21
N ALA A 96 -16.52 6.16 -22.00
CA ALA A 96 -16.60 6.08 -23.46
C ALA A 96 -16.79 4.64 -23.96
N GLN A 97 -16.09 3.67 -23.35
CA GLN A 97 -16.33 2.26 -23.65
C GLN A 97 -17.74 1.80 -23.30
N GLN A 98 -18.27 2.20 -22.14
CA GLN A 98 -19.63 1.83 -21.73
C GLN A 98 -20.67 2.37 -22.72
N GLN A 99 -20.53 3.62 -23.15
CA GLN A 99 -21.42 4.22 -24.15
C GLN A 99 -21.39 3.45 -25.49
N ASN A 100 -20.20 2.99 -25.92
CA ASN A 100 -20.09 2.17 -27.13
C ASN A 100 -20.78 0.80 -26.97
N ILE A 101 -20.64 0.16 -25.81
CA ILE A 101 -21.32 -1.12 -25.50
C ILE A 101 -22.84 -0.93 -25.50
N ASP A 102 -23.33 0.13 -24.86
CA ASP A 102 -24.76 0.44 -24.80
C ASP A 102 -25.31 0.70 -26.21
N ALA A 103 -24.60 1.48 -27.04
CA ALA A 103 -24.99 1.75 -28.42
C ALA A 103 -25.02 0.48 -29.29
N LEU A 104 -24.04 -0.42 -29.14
CA LEU A 104 -24.03 -1.71 -29.83
C LEU A 104 -25.18 -2.61 -29.38
N THR A 105 -25.47 -2.62 -28.07
CA THR A 105 -26.57 -3.41 -27.49
C THR A 105 -27.93 -2.94 -28.02
N GLU A 106 -28.17 -1.63 -28.05
CA GLU A 106 -29.39 -1.05 -28.61
C GLU A 106 -29.51 -1.31 -30.12
N GLY A 107 -28.41 -1.19 -30.87
CA GLY A 107 -28.38 -1.56 -32.29
C GLY A 107 -28.72 -3.04 -32.54
N GLN A 108 -28.26 -3.95 -31.67
CA GLN A 108 -28.58 -5.37 -31.76
C GLN A 108 -30.04 -5.68 -31.43
N LYS A 109 -30.67 -4.97 -30.48
CA LYS A 109 -32.10 -5.11 -30.17
C LYS A 109 -32.98 -4.80 -31.39
N GLY A 110 -32.56 -3.88 -32.26
CA GLY A 110 -33.25 -3.56 -33.51
C GLY A 110 -33.00 -4.56 -34.65
N ASN A 111 -31.92 -5.34 -34.59
CA ASN A 111 -31.47 -6.21 -35.68
C ASN A 111 -32.11 -7.61 -35.69
N GLY A 112 -33.21 -7.83 -34.96
CA GLY A 112 -34.01 -9.06 -35.08
C GLY A 112 -33.28 -10.36 -34.69
N LEU A 113 -32.07 -10.25 -34.11
CA LEU A 113 -31.39 -11.34 -33.41
C LEU A 113 -32.12 -11.60 -32.08
N THR A 114 -33.34 -12.11 -32.16
CA THR A 114 -34.03 -12.66 -31.02
C THR A 114 -33.38 -14.00 -30.70
N THR A 115 -32.46 -14.02 -29.73
CA THR A 115 -32.03 -15.25 -29.03
C THR A 115 -33.18 -15.94 -28.28
N HIS A 116 -34.42 -15.48 -28.50
CA HIS A 116 -35.62 -15.72 -27.73
C HIS A 116 -36.71 -16.44 -28.52
N ASN A 117 -36.48 -16.87 -29.78
CA ASN A 117 -37.50 -17.67 -30.47
C ASN A 117 -37.51 -19.07 -29.85
N ARG A 118 -38.59 -19.39 -29.13
CA ARG A 118 -38.80 -20.64 -28.36
C ARG A 118 -39.89 -21.48 -29.03
N TRP A 119 -40.03 -22.74 -28.65
CA TRP A 119 -41.15 -23.57 -29.09
C TRP A 119 -42.47 -23.14 -28.41
N ASP A 120 -43.53 -23.04 -29.19
CA ASP A 120 -44.86 -22.66 -28.70
C ASP A 120 -45.62 -23.86 -28.16
N SER A 121 -45.83 -23.88 -26.85
CA SER A 121 -46.59 -24.92 -26.15
C SER A 121 -48.07 -24.96 -26.56
N ALA A 122 -48.65 -23.86 -27.01
CA ALA A 122 -50.03 -23.82 -27.49
C ALA A 122 -50.16 -24.36 -28.92
N ALA A 123 -49.10 -24.23 -29.74
CA ALA A 123 -49.01 -24.76 -31.09
C ALA A 123 -48.14 -26.02 -31.16
N CYS A 124 -48.26 -26.88 -30.14
CA CYS A 124 -47.55 -28.14 -30.00
C CYS A 124 -48.51 -29.33 -30.06
N HIS A 125 -48.12 -30.39 -30.75
CA HIS A 125 -48.88 -31.63 -30.73
C HIS A 125 -48.88 -32.26 -29.32
N GLY A 126 -49.99 -32.89 -28.90
CA GLY A 126 -50.14 -33.48 -27.55
C GLY A 126 -49.12 -34.57 -27.18
N ASP A 127 -48.69 -35.38 -28.15
CA ASP A 127 -47.61 -36.38 -27.97
C ASP A 127 -46.18 -35.80 -27.91
N LEU A 128 -46.04 -34.48 -27.94
CA LEU A 128 -44.76 -33.80 -27.78
C LEU A 128 -44.75 -33.02 -26.46
N THR A 129 -43.64 -33.12 -25.73
CA THR A 129 -43.41 -32.37 -24.50
C THR A 129 -42.29 -31.36 -24.74
N ILE A 130 -42.57 -30.09 -24.44
CA ILE A 130 -41.57 -29.02 -24.46
C ILE A 130 -41.02 -28.84 -23.04
N SER A 131 -39.70 -28.82 -22.87
CA SER A 131 -39.06 -28.76 -21.55
C SER A 131 -38.07 -27.60 -21.39
N GLY A 132 -37.77 -27.29 -20.12
CA GLY A 132 -36.86 -26.22 -19.71
C GLY A 132 -37.49 -24.82 -19.68
N PRO A 133 -36.95 -23.88 -18.88
CA PRO A 133 -37.45 -22.49 -18.83
C PRO A 133 -37.33 -21.79 -20.19
N GLU A 134 -36.33 -22.17 -20.98
CA GLU A 134 -36.10 -21.66 -22.32
C GLU A 134 -36.97 -22.31 -23.41
N ARG A 135 -37.70 -23.40 -23.10
CA ARG A 135 -38.59 -24.09 -24.06
C ARG A 135 -37.91 -24.39 -25.41
N LEU A 136 -36.65 -24.84 -25.36
CA LEU A 136 -35.83 -25.14 -26.55
C LEU A 136 -35.75 -26.64 -26.86
N ILE A 137 -36.22 -27.50 -25.95
CA ILE A 137 -36.14 -28.95 -26.07
C ILE A 137 -37.54 -29.49 -26.34
N VAL A 138 -37.67 -30.31 -27.39
CA VAL A 138 -38.91 -31.02 -27.75
C VAL A 138 -38.64 -32.51 -27.64
N GLN A 139 -39.46 -33.21 -26.85
CA GLN A 139 -39.35 -34.64 -26.63
C GLN A 139 -40.64 -35.34 -27.08
N TYR A 140 -40.50 -36.46 -27.80
CA TYR A 140 -41.62 -37.33 -28.10
C TYR A 140 -41.96 -38.22 -26.89
N THR A 141 -43.23 -38.18 -26.47
CA THR A 141 -43.75 -38.94 -25.33
C THR A 141 -44.97 -39.81 -25.69
N GLY A 142 -45.34 -39.86 -26.96
CA GLY A 142 -46.45 -40.66 -27.46
C GLY A 142 -46.13 -42.16 -27.56
N THR A 143 -47.17 -42.96 -27.83
CA THR A 143 -47.05 -44.42 -28.05
C THR A 143 -47.36 -44.86 -29.47
N GLN A 144 -47.85 -43.93 -30.31
CA GLN A 144 -48.25 -44.21 -31.69
C GLN A 144 -47.31 -43.55 -32.68
N ASN A 145 -46.92 -44.31 -33.70
CA ASN A 145 -46.15 -43.80 -34.83
C ASN A 145 -47.04 -42.85 -35.67
N GLY A 146 -46.55 -41.64 -35.92
CA GLY A 146 -47.26 -40.63 -36.70
C GLY A 146 -46.46 -39.35 -36.85
N LEU A 147 -46.87 -38.50 -37.79
CA LEU A 147 -46.27 -37.17 -37.96
C LEU A 147 -46.68 -36.25 -36.81
N ARG A 148 -45.70 -35.55 -36.24
CA ARG A 148 -45.87 -34.61 -35.14
C ARG A 148 -45.11 -33.34 -35.46
N ALA A 149 -45.67 -32.20 -35.08
CA ALA A 149 -45.08 -30.90 -35.33
C ALA A 149 -45.29 -29.98 -34.13
N VAL A 150 -44.41 -28.99 -34.05
CA VAL A 150 -44.47 -27.87 -33.11
C VAL A 150 -43.98 -26.63 -33.84
N PHE A 151 -44.62 -25.50 -33.60
CA PHE A 151 -44.22 -24.22 -34.17
C PHE A 151 -43.36 -23.42 -33.19
N ALA A 152 -42.50 -22.56 -33.74
CA ALA A 152 -41.85 -21.52 -32.96
C ALA A 152 -42.86 -20.40 -32.63
N VAL A 153 -42.66 -19.70 -31.52
CA VAL A 153 -43.55 -18.61 -31.06
C VAL A 153 -43.59 -17.47 -32.06
N GLU A 154 -42.44 -17.08 -32.60
CA GLU A 154 -42.34 -15.99 -33.56
C GLU A 154 -42.12 -16.52 -34.98
N PRO A 155 -42.88 -16.03 -35.97
CA PRO A 155 -42.65 -16.37 -37.37
C PRO A 155 -41.32 -15.76 -37.85
N ILE A 156 -40.71 -16.38 -38.85
CA ILE A 156 -39.53 -15.81 -39.51
C ILE A 156 -39.90 -14.43 -40.09
N PRO A 157 -39.22 -13.35 -39.69
CA PRO A 157 -39.50 -12.01 -40.18
C PRO A 157 -39.39 -11.92 -41.72
N LYS A 158 -40.34 -11.21 -42.35
CA LYS A 158 -40.42 -11.11 -43.83
C LYS A 158 -39.80 -9.84 -44.42
N LYS A 159 -39.42 -8.85 -43.60
CA LYS A 159 -38.82 -7.58 -44.00
C LYS A 159 -37.57 -7.32 -43.16
N ASP A 160 -36.58 -6.65 -43.76
CA ASP A 160 -35.41 -6.04 -43.13
C ASP A 160 -34.35 -6.98 -42.50
N PHE A 161 -34.51 -8.30 -42.64
CA PHE A 161 -33.53 -9.28 -42.17
C PHE A 161 -33.08 -10.18 -43.32
N GLY A 162 -31.82 -10.03 -43.76
CA GLY A 162 -31.30 -10.69 -44.96
C GLY A 162 -31.14 -12.22 -44.82
N ILE A 163 -30.83 -12.72 -43.62
CA ILE A 163 -30.58 -14.16 -43.36
C ILE A 163 -31.24 -14.54 -42.03
N PHE A 164 -32.00 -15.64 -42.04
CA PHE A 164 -32.48 -16.30 -40.83
C PHE A 164 -31.71 -17.62 -40.64
N TYR A 165 -31.20 -17.85 -39.43
CA TYR A 165 -30.40 -19.03 -39.11
C TYR A 165 -30.90 -19.66 -37.81
N PHE A 166 -31.03 -20.98 -37.79
CA PHE A 166 -31.32 -21.74 -36.60
C PHE A 166 -30.51 -23.04 -36.61
N GLU A 167 -30.24 -23.55 -35.41
CA GLU A 167 -29.56 -24.83 -35.22
C GLU A 167 -30.50 -25.79 -34.51
N MET A 168 -30.44 -27.06 -34.89
CA MET A 168 -31.18 -28.13 -34.24
C MET A 168 -30.25 -29.27 -33.92
N THR A 169 -30.27 -29.71 -32.66
CA THR A 169 -29.60 -30.94 -32.24
C THR A 169 -30.66 -32.04 -32.12
N ILE A 170 -30.45 -33.14 -32.85
CA ILE A 170 -31.34 -34.31 -32.79
C ILE A 170 -30.71 -35.34 -31.85
N SER A 171 -31.49 -35.89 -30.94
CA SER A 171 -31.06 -36.92 -30.00
C SER A 171 -32.17 -37.96 -29.83
N GLY A 172 -31.83 -39.23 -30.03
CA GLY A 172 -32.76 -40.35 -29.92
C GLY A 172 -32.04 -41.68 -30.14
N GLU A 173 -32.60 -42.75 -29.59
CA GLU A 173 -32.11 -44.11 -29.83
C GLU A 173 -32.73 -44.66 -31.12
N VAL A 174 -31.89 -45.23 -31.99
CA VAL A 174 -32.36 -46.04 -33.11
C VAL A 174 -32.80 -47.37 -32.52
N LEU A 175 -34.10 -47.59 -32.36
CA LEU A 175 -34.61 -48.92 -32.07
C LEU A 175 -34.27 -49.82 -33.27
N GLY A 176 -33.24 -50.63 -33.08
CA GLY A 176 -32.85 -51.69 -34.01
C GLY A 176 -34.05 -52.58 -34.29
N LYS A 177 -34.26 -52.88 -35.57
CA LYS A 177 -35.20 -53.91 -35.99
C LYS A 177 -34.65 -55.25 -35.50
N ASP A 178 -35.37 -55.86 -34.58
CA ASP A 178 -35.35 -57.31 -34.42
C ASP A 178 -35.91 -57.93 -35.70
N GLU A 179 -35.06 -58.64 -36.44
CA GLU A 179 -35.41 -59.76 -37.34
C GLU A 179 -34.32 -60.84 -37.24
#